data_AF-A0A9K3GKG9-F1
#
_entry.id   AF-A0A9K3GKG9-F1
#
_cell.length_a   1.000
_cell.length_b   1.000
_cell.length_c   1.000
_cell.angle_alpha   90.00
_cell.angle_beta   90.00
_cell.angle_gamma   90.00
#
_symmetry.space_group_name_H-M   'P 1'
#
loop_
_entity.id
_entity.type
_entity.pdbx_description
1 polymer ?
#
loop_
_entity_poly.entity_id
_entity_poly.type
_entity_poly.pdbx_seq_one_letter_code
_entity_poly.pdbx_strand_id
1 'polypeptide(L)'
;VSMMSLMYLVGKIAKDRAYVTAEDLLPQCLSDLGTTSEAVYHCYYEAYIRTHVVAPLGLPDTGFLPDPAKWARCAVAEQDEQYLYRLIQGYVSDGNTFASGGINGHAGLFTTALDISVMLHRFLTATEDDTYLKRSTIDLFSTIGDASFSSRALGWDTNTDRDGYHYCGTLSEATYLHLGYTGTQVCIDPVSGVYTSLLTNRVYPTDHGTSGGVRIAREAFNTMVHDILGL
;
A
#
# COMPACT_ATOMS: atom_id res chain seq x y z
N VAL A 1 13.02 -11.78 -4.25
CA VAL A 1 12.69 -10.97 -5.45
C VAL A 1 12.19 -9.61 -4.97
N SER A 2 12.64 -8.49 -5.54
CA SER A 2 12.16 -7.17 -5.11
C SER A 2 10.76 -6.88 -5.69
N MET A 3 9.98 -6.01 -5.04
CA MET A 3 8.67 -5.59 -5.55
C MET A 3 8.75 -4.90 -6.91
N MET A 4 9.86 -4.19 -7.20
CA MET A 4 10.11 -3.61 -8.51
C MET A 4 10.21 -4.68 -9.61
N SER A 5 10.92 -5.77 -9.35
CA SER A 5 11.02 -6.89 -10.30
C SER A 5 9.69 -7.62 -10.47
N LEU A 6 8.92 -7.79 -9.37
CA LEU A 6 7.60 -8.43 -9.43
C LEU A 6 6.63 -7.60 -10.27
N MET A 7 6.62 -6.29 -10.09
CA MET A 7 5.81 -5.36 -10.89
C MET A 7 6.08 -5.53 -12.38
N TYR A 8 7.36 -5.51 -12.78
CA TYR A 8 7.75 -5.70 -14.18
C TYR A 8 7.21 -7.03 -14.73
N LEU A 9 7.34 -8.12 -13.96
CA LEU A 9 6.85 -9.43 -14.38
C LEU A 9 5.33 -9.44 -14.53
N VAL A 10 4.59 -8.83 -13.59
CA VAL A 10 3.12 -8.72 -13.68
C VAL A 10 2.73 -7.92 -14.92
N GLY A 11 3.35 -6.76 -15.16
CA GLY A 11 3.07 -5.95 -16.35
C GLY A 11 3.38 -6.68 -17.66
N LYS A 12 4.49 -7.40 -17.71
CA LYS A 12 4.85 -8.24 -18.86
C LYS A 12 3.85 -9.36 -19.08
N ILE A 13 3.47 -10.10 -18.04
CA ILE A 13 2.48 -11.18 -18.12
C ILE A 13 1.12 -10.61 -18.54
N ALA A 14 0.70 -9.48 -17.99
CA ALA A 14 -0.57 -8.84 -18.30
C ALA A 14 -0.67 -8.48 -19.79
N LYS A 15 0.42 -7.95 -20.36
CA LYS A 15 0.54 -7.69 -21.80
C LYS A 15 0.57 -9.00 -22.61
N ASP A 16 1.49 -9.90 -22.30
CA ASP A 16 1.76 -11.11 -23.10
C ASP A 16 0.56 -12.08 -23.10
N ARG A 17 -0.27 -12.05 -22.05
CA ARG A 17 -1.51 -12.83 -21.93
C ARG A 17 -2.77 -12.05 -22.33
N ALA A 18 -2.63 -10.80 -22.76
CA ALA A 18 -3.73 -9.90 -23.11
C ALA A 18 -4.79 -9.77 -21.99
N TYR A 19 -4.36 -9.76 -20.72
CA TYR A 19 -5.24 -9.35 -19.62
C TYR A 19 -5.56 -7.86 -19.68
N VAL A 20 -4.62 -7.06 -20.19
CA VAL A 20 -4.83 -5.65 -20.55
C VAL A 20 -4.13 -5.36 -21.88
N THR A 21 -4.66 -4.38 -22.60
CA THR A 21 -4.22 -3.96 -23.93
C THR A 21 -3.66 -2.54 -23.91
N ALA A 22 -3.13 -2.08 -25.04
CA ALA A 22 -2.66 -0.71 -25.18
C ALA A 22 -3.78 0.33 -24.98
N GLU A 23 -5.04 -0.04 -25.25
CA GLU A 23 -6.22 0.82 -25.08
C GLU A 23 -6.58 1.03 -23.60
N ASP A 24 -6.17 0.09 -22.74
CA ASP A 24 -6.40 0.18 -21.30
C ASP A 24 -5.38 1.09 -20.61
N LEU A 25 -4.28 1.48 -21.27
CA LEU A 25 -3.22 2.26 -20.65
C LEU A 25 -3.66 3.70 -20.38
N LEU A 26 -3.16 4.28 -19.29
CA LEU A 26 -3.35 5.71 -19.02
C LEU A 26 -2.79 6.58 -20.15
N PRO A 27 -3.40 7.74 -20.47
CA PRO A 27 -2.86 8.65 -21.49
C PRO A 27 -1.41 9.06 -21.25
N GLN A 28 -1.04 9.29 -19.98
CA GLN A 28 0.32 9.66 -19.56
C GLN A 28 1.35 8.58 -19.88
N CYS A 29 0.92 7.32 -19.97
CA CYS A 29 1.75 6.20 -20.37
C CYS A 29 2.11 6.20 -21.86
N LEU A 30 1.37 6.96 -22.68
CA LEU A 30 1.59 7.09 -24.12
C LEU A 30 2.40 8.34 -24.48
N SER A 31 2.44 9.34 -23.59
CA SER A 31 3.08 10.64 -23.82
C SER A 31 4.45 10.83 -23.16
N ASP A 32 4.65 10.34 -21.92
CA ASP A 32 5.74 10.85 -21.05
C ASP A 32 6.72 9.80 -20.53
N LEU A 33 6.40 8.51 -20.64
CA LEU A 33 7.33 7.44 -20.27
C LEU A 33 8.28 7.17 -21.43
N GLY A 34 9.45 7.80 -21.36
CA GLY A 34 10.55 7.63 -22.31
C GLY A 34 10.68 6.18 -22.80
N THR A 35 10.93 6.07 -24.10
CA THR A 35 10.89 4.88 -24.97
C THR A 35 11.88 3.76 -24.62
N THR A 36 12.13 3.47 -23.35
CA THR A 36 12.84 2.25 -22.95
C THR A 36 11.83 1.10 -22.91
N SER A 37 12.25 -0.06 -23.43
CA SER A 37 11.39 -1.24 -23.56
C SER A 37 10.87 -1.78 -22.22
N GLU A 38 11.44 -1.36 -21.10
CA GLU A 38 11.06 -1.82 -19.76
C GLU A 38 10.02 -0.93 -19.09
N ALA A 39 10.07 0.39 -19.29
CA ALA A 39 9.12 1.34 -18.70
C ALA A 39 7.67 1.11 -19.18
N VAL A 40 7.51 0.61 -20.40
CA VAL A 40 6.17 0.27 -20.94
C VAL A 40 5.46 -0.77 -20.08
N TYR A 41 6.19 -1.71 -19.44
CA TYR A 41 5.56 -2.73 -18.60
C TYR A 41 5.06 -2.18 -17.28
N HIS A 42 5.55 -1.02 -16.81
CA HIS A 42 4.96 -0.34 -15.65
C HIS A 42 3.54 0.13 -15.98
N CYS A 43 3.29 0.57 -17.21
CA CYS A 43 1.95 0.95 -17.66
C CYS A 43 1.00 -0.23 -17.77
N TYR A 44 1.47 -1.36 -18.32
CA TYR A 44 0.67 -2.58 -18.31
C TYR A 44 0.40 -3.09 -16.89
N TYR A 45 1.36 -2.92 -15.97
CA TYR A 45 1.13 -3.18 -14.56
C TYR A 45 0.07 -2.25 -13.96
N GLU A 46 0.17 -0.94 -14.17
CA GLU A 46 -0.85 0.03 -13.73
C GLU A 46 -2.24 -0.37 -14.25
N ALA A 47 -2.36 -0.64 -15.54
CA ALA A 47 -3.62 -1.00 -16.17
C ALA A 47 -4.17 -2.28 -15.56
N TYR A 48 -3.32 -3.29 -15.34
CA TYR A 48 -3.71 -4.53 -14.67
C TYR A 48 -4.20 -4.27 -13.25
N ILE A 49 -3.47 -3.51 -12.43
CA ILE A 49 -3.88 -3.18 -11.06
C ILE A 49 -5.20 -2.40 -11.07
N ARG A 50 -5.35 -1.39 -11.92
CA ARG A 50 -6.58 -0.58 -11.98
C ARG A 50 -7.80 -1.42 -12.38
N THR A 51 -7.66 -2.28 -13.38
CA THR A 51 -8.79 -3.02 -13.97
C THR A 51 -9.10 -4.35 -13.29
N HIS A 52 -8.09 -5.04 -12.75
CA HIS A 52 -8.22 -6.37 -12.16
C HIS A 52 -8.05 -6.39 -10.63
N VAL A 53 -7.64 -5.28 -10.01
CA VAL A 53 -7.52 -5.16 -8.55
C VAL A 53 -8.41 -4.08 -7.97
N VAL A 54 -8.19 -2.83 -8.38
CA VAL A 54 -8.90 -1.66 -7.86
C VAL A 54 -10.39 -1.70 -8.23
N ALA A 55 -10.71 -1.90 -9.52
CA ALA A 55 -12.09 -1.89 -9.97
C ALA A 55 -12.94 -3.04 -9.38
N PRO A 56 -12.49 -4.31 -9.35
CA PRO A 56 -13.27 -5.39 -8.73
C PRO A 56 -13.45 -5.26 -7.22
N LEU A 57 -12.53 -4.56 -6.53
CA LEU A 57 -12.66 -4.25 -5.10
C LEU A 57 -13.55 -3.03 -4.82
N GLY A 58 -13.94 -2.26 -5.85
CA GLY A 58 -14.78 -1.09 -5.70
C GLY A 58 -14.06 0.10 -5.04
N LEU A 59 -12.83 0.39 -5.48
CA LEU A 59 -11.96 1.42 -4.89
C LEU A 59 -11.79 2.64 -5.83
N PRO A 60 -12.81 3.51 -5.98
CA PRO A 60 -12.87 4.52 -7.05
C PRO A 60 -11.86 5.67 -6.93
N ASP A 61 -11.29 5.90 -5.76
CA ASP A 61 -10.28 6.92 -5.52
C ASP A 61 -8.88 6.32 -5.31
N THR A 62 -8.69 5.06 -5.71
CA THR A 62 -7.42 4.35 -5.64
C THR A 62 -6.78 4.20 -7.01
N GLY A 63 -5.51 4.54 -7.15
CA GLY A 63 -4.80 4.42 -8.41
C GLY A 63 -3.43 5.09 -8.42
N PHE A 64 -2.69 4.87 -9.52
CA PHE A 64 -1.44 5.57 -9.79
C PHE A 64 -1.72 6.87 -10.55
N LEU A 65 -0.76 7.80 -10.52
CA LEU A 65 -0.80 9.03 -11.31
C LEU A 65 -2.14 9.78 -11.17
N PRO A 66 -2.52 10.22 -9.96
CA PRO A 66 -3.81 10.86 -9.76
C PRO A 66 -3.95 12.09 -10.67
N ASP A 67 -5.16 12.27 -11.21
CA ASP A 67 -5.50 13.42 -12.04
C ASP A 67 -5.06 14.74 -11.34
N PRO A 68 -4.37 15.66 -12.03
CA PRO A 68 -4.04 16.98 -11.49
C PRO A 68 -5.19 17.71 -10.80
N ALA A 69 -6.43 17.54 -11.26
CA ALA A 69 -7.62 18.09 -10.62
C ALA A 69 -7.87 17.53 -9.21
N LYS A 70 -7.34 16.35 -8.88
CA LYS A 70 -7.39 15.72 -7.55
C LYS A 70 -6.21 16.09 -6.65
N TRP A 71 -5.15 16.74 -7.14
CA TRP A 71 -3.94 16.98 -6.34
C TRP A 71 -4.20 17.77 -5.05
N ALA A 72 -5.15 18.70 -5.07
CA ALA A 72 -5.55 19.45 -3.87
C ALA A 72 -6.19 18.57 -2.78
N ARG A 73 -6.69 17.38 -3.13
CA ARG A 73 -7.17 16.37 -2.16
C ARG A 73 -6.06 15.49 -1.61
N CYS A 74 -4.91 15.42 -2.28
CA CYS A 74 -3.77 14.64 -1.81
C CYS A 74 -3.13 15.34 -0.62
N ALA A 75 -2.79 14.59 0.42
CA ALA A 75 -1.95 15.11 1.48
C ALA A 75 -0.60 15.57 0.90
N VAL A 76 -0.11 16.72 1.34
CA VAL A 76 1.27 17.12 1.10
C VAL A 76 2.16 16.09 1.80
N ALA A 77 3.14 15.52 1.09
CA ALA A 77 4.09 14.59 1.67
C ALA A 77 5.15 15.37 2.46
N GLU A 78 6.01 16.12 1.76
CA GLU A 78 7.10 16.89 2.35
C GLU A 78 7.49 18.07 1.47
N GLN A 79 8.24 19.02 2.01
CA GLN A 79 9.08 19.90 1.23
C GLN A 79 10.37 19.13 0.92
N ASP A 80 10.54 18.68 -0.32
CA ASP A 80 11.78 18.02 -0.70
C ASP A 80 12.90 19.07 -0.83
N GLU A 81 14.02 18.80 -0.18
CA GLU A 81 15.21 19.65 -0.11
C GLU A 81 16.44 19.00 -0.76
N GLN A 82 16.29 17.81 -1.35
CA GLN A 82 17.42 17.01 -1.82
C GLN A 82 17.41 16.74 -3.33
N TYR A 83 16.25 16.50 -3.93
CA TYR A 83 16.18 16.00 -5.31
C TYR A 83 15.42 16.92 -6.28
N LEU A 84 14.13 17.14 -6.02
CA LEU A 84 13.21 17.99 -6.76
C LEU A 84 13.13 19.44 -6.24
N TYR A 85 13.61 19.72 -5.01
CA TYR A 85 13.62 21.06 -4.41
C TYR A 85 12.26 21.76 -4.43
N ARG A 86 11.18 21.03 -4.18
CA ARG A 86 9.79 21.50 -4.29
C ARG A 86 8.85 20.80 -3.31
N LEU A 87 7.70 21.41 -3.07
CA LEU A 87 6.63 20.81 -2.28
C LEU A 87 6.05 19.58 -2.99
N ILE A 88 6.10 18.43 -2.33
CA ILE A 88 5.61 17.16 -2.87
C ILE A 88 4.12 16.99 -2.56
N GLN A 89 3.27 17.11 -3.59
CA GLN A 89 1.82 16.91 -3.49
C GLN A 89 1.23 16.45 -4.83
N GLY A 90 0.42 15.39 -4.81
CA GLY A 90 -0.23 14.84 -6.02
C GLY A 90 0.65 13.95 -6.88
N TYR A 91 1.88 13.68 -6.44
CA TYR A 91 2.78 12.69 -7.04
C TYR A 91 3.62 12.05 -5.95
N VAL A 92 4.19 10.88 -6.26
CA VAL A 92 4.92 10.04 -5.30
C VAL A 92 6.14 10.78 -4.72
N SER A 93 6.38 10.63 -3.42
CA SER A 93 7.58 11.18 -2.75
C SER A 93 8.81 10.29 -2.90
N ASP A 94 8.63 8.97 -3.04
CA ASP A 94 9.72 8.04 -3.28
C ASP A 94 10.45 8.37 -4.59
N GLY A 95 11.74 8.73 -4.47
CA GLY A 95 12.55 9.20 -5.60
C GLY A 95 12.75 8.15 -6.69
N ASN A 96 12.85 6.86 -6.34
CA ASN A 96 13.01 5.79 -7.32
C ASN A 96 11.75 5.62 -8.17
N THR A 97 10.58 5.66 -7.52
CA THR A 97 9.29 5.58 -8.18
C THR A 97 9.02 6.83 -8.99
N PHE A 98 9.35 8.01 -8.49
CA PHE A 98 9.28 9.25 -9.25
C PHE A 98 10.12 9.19 -10.53
N ALA A 99 11.40 8.79 -10.42
CA ALA A 99 12.30 8.65 -11.55
C ALA A 99 11.85 7.58 -12.57
N SER A 100 11.07 6.59 -12.12
CA SER A 100 10.47 5.55 -12.97
C SER A 100 9.12 5.96 -13.58
N GLY A 101 8.75 7.24 -13.47
CA GLY A 101 7.51 7.82 -14.00
C GLY A 101 6.27 7.60 -13.13
N GLY A 102 6.46 7.40 -11.82
CA GLY A 102 5.40 7.46 -10.81
C GLY A 102 4.62 6.17 -10.57
N ILE A 103 4.89 5.10 -11.33
CA ILE A 103 4.22 3.79 -11.19
C ILE A 103 5.23 2.78 -10.62
N ASN A 104 4.99 2.31 -9.38
CA ASN A 104 5.76 1.20 -8.82
C ASN A 104 4.94 0.28 -7.90
N GLY A 105 5.34 -0.97 -7.74
CA GLY A 105 4.67 -1.92 -6.85
C GLY A 105 4.89 -1.65 -5.36
N HIS A 106 5.95 -0.90 -5.01
CA HIS A 106 6.29 -0.59 -3.61
C HIS A 106 5.89 0.84 -3.17
N ALA A 107 5.57 1.73 -4.11
CA ALA A 107 5.18 3.11 -3.86
C ALA A 107 4.41 3.69 -5.06
N GLY A 108 3.77 4.85 -4.88
CA GLY A 108 3.11 5.59 -5.97
C GLY A 108 1.61 5.32 -6.14
N LEU A 109 1.04 4.38 -5.38
CA LEU A 109 -0.41 4.20 -5.30
C LEU A 109 -1.01 5.24 -4.36
N PHE A 110 -1.98 6.01 -4.86
CA PHE A 110 -2.79 6.94 -4.09
C PHE A 110 -4.12 6.28 -3.74
N THR A 111 -4.68 6.63 -2.58
CA THR A 111 -5.96 6.11 -2.10
C THR A 111 -6.56 7.05 -1.05
N THR A 112 -7.75 6.73 -0.54
CA THR A 112 -8.43 7.45 0.53
C THR A 112 -8.64 6.55 1.74
N ALA A 113 -8.90 7.15 2.91
CA ALA A 113 -9.27 6.40 4.11
C ALA A 113 -10.52 5.51 3.88
N LEU A 114 -11.45 5.96 3.03
CA LEU A 114 -12.66 5.21 2.72
C LEU A 114 -12.34 3.95 1.90
N ASP A 115 -11.56 4.09 0.82
CA ASP A 115 -11.15 2.96 -0.01
C ASP A 115 -10.28 1.97 0.78
N ILE A 116 -9.38 2.47 1.64
CA ILE A 116 -8.64 1.63 2.58
C ILE A 116 -9.60 0.82 3.45
N SER A 117 -10.62 1.46 4.05
CA SER A 117 -11.59 0.76 4.90
C SER A 117 -12.33 -0.35 4.14
N VAL A 118 -12.74 -0.10 2.89
CA VAL A 118 -13.37 -1.13 2.03
C VAL A 118 -12.41 -2.31 1.82
N MET A 119 -11.15 -2.03 1.48
CA MET A 119 -10.15 -3.08 1.26
C MET A 119 -9.88 -3.88 2.54
N LEU A 120 -9.64 -3.23 3.67
CA LEU A 120 -9.38 -3.91 4.96
C LEU A 120 -10.59 -4.73 5.42
N HIS A 121 -11.80 -4.22 5.22
CA HIS A 121 -13.02 -4.96 5.49
C HIS A 121 -13.08 -6.24 4.65
N ARG A 122 -12.77 -6.18 3.35
CA ARG A 122 -12.74 -7.37 2.48
C ARG A 122 -11.70 -8.39 2.94
N PHE A 123 -10.51 -7.95 3.36
CA PHE A 123 -9.51 -8.86 3.94
C PHE A 123 -10.01 -9.55 5.22
N LEU A 124 -10.78 -8.85 6.04
CA LEU A 124 -11.28 -9.40 7.30
C LEU A 124 -12.48 -10.34 7.09
N THR A 125 -13.39 -10.03 6.17
CA THR A 125 -14.70 -10.70 6.03
C THR A 125 -14.81 -11.67 4.86
N ALA A 126 -13.80 -11.77 4.01
CA ALA A 126 -13.77 -12.73 2.92
C ALA A 126 -13.99 -14.17 3.39
N THR A 127 -14.68 -14.94 2.55
CA THR A 127 -14.99 -16.36 2.77
C THR A 127 -14.37 -17.19 1.64
N GLU A 128 -14.44 -18.52 1.72
CA GLU A 128 -14.00 -19.39 0.61
C GLU A 128 -14.88 -19.26 -0.65
N ASP A 129 -16.12 -18.79 -0.48
CA ASP A 129 -17.07 -18.58 -1.58
C ASP A 129 -16.87 -17.22 -2.28
N ASP A 130 -15.96 -16.37 -1.77
CA ASP A 130 -15.61 -15.10 -2.44
C ASP A 130 -14.93 -15.40 -3.79
N THR A 131 -15.52 -14.91 -4.87
CA THR A 131 -15.06 -15.18 -6.24
C THR A 131 -13.81 -14.39 -6.63
N TYR A 132 -13.45 -13.38 -5.85
CA TYR A 132 -12.34 -12.49 -6.13
C TYR A 132 -11.18 -12.69 -5.14
N LEU A 133 -11.44 -12.58 -3.84
CA LEU A 133 -10.43 -12.70 -2.79
C LEU A 133 -10.84 -13.79 -1.80
N LYS A 134 -10.37 -15.02 -2.04
CA LYS A 134 -10.69 -16.18 -1.19
C LYS A 134 -10.04 -16.09 0.17
N ARG A 135 -10.74 -16.59 1.19
CA ARG A 135 -10.21 -16.69 2.55
C ARG A 135 -8.87 -17.45 2.61
N SER A 136 -8.75 -18.58 1.92
CA SER A 136 -7.53 -19.38 1.84
C SER A 136 -6.34 -18.64 1.22
N THR A 137 -6.58 -17.70 0.31
CA THR A 137 -5.53 -16.82 -0.22
C THR A 137 -5.10 -15.79 0.83
N ILE A 138 -6.04 -15.21 1.56
CA ILE A 138 -5.72 -14.29 2.66
C ILE A 138 -4.90 -15.00 3.73
N ASP A 139 -5.32 -16.19 4.16
CA ASP A 139 -4.62 -16.99 5.17
C ASP A 139 -3.19 -17.31 4.74
N LEU A 140 -2.98 -17.67 3.48
CA LEU A 140 -1.63 -17.88 2.94
C LEU A 140 -0.76 -16.62 3.05
N PHE A 141 -1.33 -15.44 2.79
CA PHE A 141 -0.59 -14.17 2.78
C PHE A 141 -0.41 -13.57 4.16
N SER A 142 -1.28 -13.88 5.12
CA SER A 142 -1.23 -13.37 6.50
C SER A 142 -0.52 -14.31 7.49
N THR A 143 -0.18 -15.54 7.08
CA THR A 143 0.49 -16.51 7.94
C THR A 143 2.02 -16.44 7.80
N ILE A 144 2.71 -16.44 8.94
CA ILE A 144 4.17 -16.56 8.99
C ILE A 144 4.58 -17.94 8.46
N GLY A 145 5.43 -17.98 7.43
CA GLY A 145 5.90 -19.24 6.86
C GLY A 145 6.90 -19.97 7.77
N ASP A 146 8.01 -19.31 8.13
CA ASP A 146 9.03 -19.84 9.03
C ASP A 146 9.46 -18.76 10.03
N ALA A 147 8.93 -18.87 11.26
CA ALA A 147 9.20 -17.95 12.36
C ALA A 147 10.66 -17.95 12.82
N SER A 148 11.44 -19.00 12.52
CA SER A 148 12.88 -19.02 12.82
C SER A 148 13.65 -18.03 11.92
N PHE A 149 13.13 -17.77 10.72
CA PHE A 149 13.71 -16.85 9.75
C PHE A 149 13.12 -15.44 9.86
N SER A 150 11.80 -15.30 9.84
CA SER A 150 11.13 -13.99 9.79
C SER A 150 9.84 -13.97 10.60
N SER A 151 9.52 -12.83 11.21
CA SER A 151 8.18 -12.52 11.74
C SER A 151 7.20 -12.11 10.63
N ARG A 152 7.66 -11.93 9.39
CA ARG A 152 6.82 -11.45 8.29
C ARG A 152 6.06 -12.56 7.61
N ALA A 153 4.87 -12.22 7.14
CA ALA A 153 4.10 -13.02 6.20
C ALA A 153 4.33 -12.49 4.76
N LEU A 154 3.65 -13.06 3.76
CA LEU A 154 3.86 -12.68 2.37
C LEU A 154 3.30 -11.27 2.11
N GLY A 155 4.19 -10.28 2.09
CA GLY A 155 3.83 -8.88 1.85
C GLY A 155 3.31 -8.14 3.08
N TRP A 156 3.30 -8.79 4.26
CA TRP A 156 2.82 -8.20 5.51
C TRP A 156 3.85 -8.32 6.63
N ASP A 157 3.88 -7.32 7.50
CA ASP A 157 4.46 -7.47 8.83
C ASP A 157 3.43 -8.07 9.79
N THR A 158 3.85 -8.51 10.97
CA THR A 158 2.94 -9.10 11.98
C THR A 158 3.14 -8.48 13.35
N ASN A 159 2.13 -8.57 14.22
CA ASN A 159 2.15 -7.97 15.55
C ASN A 159 2.86 -8.84 16.62
N THR A 160 3.80 -9.69 16.20
CA THR A 160 4.59 -10.53 17.11
C THR A 160 5.62 -9.74 17.90
N ASP A 161 5.96 -10.19 19.11
CA ASP A 161 6.95 -9.52 19.98
C ASP A 161 8.42 -9.81 19.62
N ARG A 162 8.70 -10.30 18.40
CA ARG A 162 10.06 -10.75 18.03
C ARG A 162 11.09 -9.61 18.08
N ASP A 163 10.66 -8.40 17.74
CA ASP A 163 11.51 -7.21 17.70
C ASP A 163 11.30 -6.29 18.93
N GLY A 164 10.62 -6.77 19.97
CA GLY A 164 10.33 -6.02 21.20
C GLY A 164 9.35 -4.86 20.99
N TYR A 165 8.51 -4.94 19.95
CA TYR A 165 7.63 -3.84 19.57
C TYR A 165 6.32 -4.33 18.91
N HIS A 166 5.20 -4.08 19.57
CA HIS A 166 3.86 -4.34 19.03
C HIS A 166 3.40 -3.17 18.18
N TYR A 167 3.61 -3.28 16.87
CA TYR A 167 3.23 -2.25 15.90
C TYR A 167 1.76 -1.86 16.00
N CYS A 168 0.88 -2.81 16.31
CA CYS A 168 -0.55 -2.59 16.45
C CYS A 168 -1.03 -2.57 17.91
N GLY A 169 -0.16 -2.21 18.86
CA GLY A 169 -0.53 -2.10 20.27
C GLY A 169 -1.05 -3.43 20.83
N THR A 170 -2.15 -3.37 21.59
CA THR A 170 -2.74 -4.53 22.26
C THR A 170 -3.59 -5.45 21.37
N LEU A 171 -3.66 -5.20 20.06
CA LEU A 171 -4.28 -6.15 19.13
C LEU A 171 -3.56 -7.50 19.17
N SER A 172 -4.25 -8.59 18.79
CA SER A 172 -3.71 -9.94 18.94
C SER A 172 -2.41 -10.17 18.15
N GLU A 173 -1.61 -11.17 18.53
CA GLU A 173 -0.40 -11.57 17.78
C GLU A 173 -0.72 -12.10 16.37
N ALA A 174 -1.97 -12.51 16.11
CA ALA A 174 -2.43 -12.92 14.78
C ALA A 174 -2.67 -11.72 13.85
N THR A 175 -2.55 -10.49 14.37
CA THR A 175 -2.68 -9.26 13.59
C THR A 175 -1.56 -9.17 12.57
N TYR A 176 -1.94 -8.91 11.32
CA TYR A 176 -1.02 -8.57 10.24
C TYR A 176 -1.21 -7.12 9.83
N LEU A 177 -0.11 -6.50 9.38
CA LEU A 177 -0.02 -5.05 9.27
C LEU A 177 0.93 -4.58 8.19
N HIS A 178 0.78 -3.33 7.79
CA HIS A 178 1.73 -2.67 6.92
C HIS A 178 1.97 -1.23 7.37
N LEU A 179 3.22 -0.80 7.33
CA LEU A 179 3.65 0.56 7.68
C LEU A 179 3.96 1.35 6.42
N GLY A 180 3.56 2.61 6.39
CA GLY A 180 4.02 3.59 5.39
C GLY A 180 5.18 4.41 5.91
N TYR A 181 6.09 4.76 5.01
CA TYR A 181 7.24 5.63 5.26
C TYR A 181 6.82 7.01 5.80
N THR A 182 5.74 7.56 5.25
CA THR A 182 5.13 8.82 5.70
C THR A 182 4.50 8.70 7.08
N GLY A 183 4.44 7.54 7.72
CA GLY A 183 3.88 7.38 9.06
C GLY A 183 2.51 6.72 9.09
N THR A 184 1.97 6.32 7.95
CA THR A 184 0.68 5.61 7.88
C THR A 184 0.79 4.17 8.39
N GLN A 185 -0.32 3.58 8.83
CA GLN A 185 -0.40 2.19 9.24
C GLN A 185 -1.78 1.64 8.95
N VAL A 186 -1.82 0.35 8.59
CA VAL A 186 -3.03 -0.47 8.65
C VAL A 186 -2.75 -1.71 9.49
N CYS A 187 -3.73 -2.14 10.27
CA CYS A 187 -3.70 -3.38 11.06
C CYS A 187 -5.01 -4.14 10.82
N ILE A 188 -4.94 -5.47 10.70
CA ILE A 188 -6.12 -6.34 10.63
C ILE A 188 -5.96 -7.44 11.66
N ASP A 189 -6.82 -7.47 12.67
CA ASP A 189 -6.85 -8.46 13.73
C ASP A 189 -8.00 -9.46 13.50
N PRO A 190 -7.70 -10.67 12.98
CA PRO A 190 -8.73 -11.67 12.73
C PRO A 190 -9.32 -12.28 14.00
N VAL A 191 -8.68 -12.12 15.17
CA VAL A 191 -9.17 -12.68 16.44
C VAL A 191 -10.31 -11.84 16.99
N SER A 192 -10.13 -10.51 17.01
CA SER A 192 -11.13 -9.58 17.51
C SER A 192 -12.14 -9.13 16.43
N GLY A 193 -11.86 -9.40 15.15
CA GLY A 193 -12.73 -8.94 14.06
C GLY A 193 -12.61 -7.43 13.82
N VAL A 194 -11.44 -6.85 14.08
CA VAL A 194 -11.19 -5.41 13.95
C VAL A 194 -10.11 -5.14 12.94
N TYR A 195 -10.25 -4.06 12.19
CA TYR A 195 -9.15 -3.46 11.44
C TYR A 195 -9.04 -1.98 11.80
N THR A 196 -7.83 -1.45 11.67
CA THR A 196 -7.54 -0.04 11.93
C THR A 196 -6.74 0.57 10.77
N SER A 197 -6.92 1.87 10.57
CA SER A 197 -6.12 2.65 9.63
C SER A 197 -5.73 3.98 10.26
N LEU A 198 -4.44 4.20 10.49
CA LEU A 198 -3.91 5.46 11.01
C LEU A 198 -3.11 6.17 9.91
N LEU A 199 -3.61 7.31 9.44
CA LEU A 199 -2.99 8.07 8.35
C LEU A 199 -2.31 9.33 8.90
N THR A 200 -1.08 9.19 9.38
CA THR A 200 -0.25 10.33 9.80
C THR A 200 0.70 10.79 8.69
N ASN A 201 1.37 11.92 8.93
CA ASN A 201 2.48 12.36 8.11
C ASN A 201 3.68 12.80 8.98
N ARG A 202 4.67 11.91 9.17
CA ARG A 202 5.93 12.18 9.89
C ARG A 202 7.00 12.88 9.06
N VAL A 203 6.83 12.96 7.74
CA VAL A 203 7.82 13.55 6.82
C VAL A 203 7.51 14.99 6.47
N TYR A 204 6.35 15.50 6.92
CA TYR A 204 6.01 16.92 6.80
C TYR A 204 6.45 17.72 8.04
N PRO A 205 7.05 18.92 7.89
CA PRO A 205 7.40 19.57 6.62
C PRO A 205 8.67 19.01 5.96
N THR A 206 9.55 18.35 6.70
CA THR A 206 10.79 17.73 6.20
C THR A 206 11.05 16.39 6.91
N ASP A 207 11.69 15.42 6.23
CA ASP A 207 12.00 14.08 6.78
C ASP A 207 13.21 14.04 7.74
N HIS A 208 13.64 15.17 8.31
CA HIS A 208 14.81 15.20 9.20
C HIS A 208 14.58 14.54 10.58
N GLY A 209 13.34 14.09 10.86
CA GLY A 209 12.93 13.54 12.15
C GLY A 209 13.07 12.02 12.28
N THR A 210 13.13 11.52 13.52
CA THR A 210 13.14 10.07 13.79
C THR A 210 11.75 9.45 13.69
N SER A 211 11.68 8.14 13.48
CA SER A 211 10.42 7.38 13.50
C SER A 211 9.86 7.11 14.90
N GLY A 212 10.52 7.58 15.96
CA GLY A 212 10.13 7.27 17.35
C GLY A 212 8.75 7.81 17.74
N GLY A 213 8.43 9.04 17.34
CA GLY A 213 7.13 9.66 17.64
C GLY A 213 5.97 8.94 16.97
N VAL A 214 6.09 8.61 15.67
CA VAL A 214 5.03 7.89 14.96
C VAL A 214 4.86 6.46 15.47
N ARG A 215 5.93 5.85 15.97
CA ARG A 215 5.90 4.54 16.61
C ARG A 215 4.96 4.58 17.83
N ILE A 216 5.24 5.47 18.77
CA ILE A 216 4.40 5.65 19.97
C ILE A 216 2.94 5.98 19.60
N ALA A 217 2.72 6.84 18.60
CA ALA A 217 1.37 7.21 18.17
C ALA A 217 0.57 6.02 17.62
N ARG A 218 1.20 5.14 16.84
CA ARG A 218 0.59 3.93 16.28
C ARG A 218 0.19 2.95 17.37
N GLU A 219 1.09 2.67 18.31
CA GLU A 219 0.81 1.78 19.44
C GLU A 219 -0.36 2.31 20.29
N ALA A 220 -0.27 3.58 20.72
CA ALA A 220 -1.31 4.20 21.54
C ALA A 220 -2.67 4.25 20.84
N PHE A 221 -2.70 4.54 19.53
CA PHE A 221 -3.94 4.57 18.75
C PHE A 221 -4.63 3.19 18.72
N ASN A 222 -3.89 2.13 18.42
CA ASN A 222 -4.48 0.80 18.32
C ASN A 222 -4.91 0.25 19.68
N THR A 223 -4.11 0.49 20.74
CA THR A 223 -4.51 0.14 22.11
C THR A 223 -5.78 0.87 22.52
N MET A 224 -5.89 2.16 22.22
CA MET A 224 -7.10 2.93 22.51
C MET A 224 -8.33 2.39 21.75
N VAL A 225 -8.18 1.99 20.49
CA VAL A 225 -9.28 1.39 19.71
C VAL A 225 -9.73 0.07 20.36
N HIS A 226 -8.78 -0.79 20.73
CA HIS A 226 -9.05 -2.04 21.41
C HIS A 226 -9.84 -1.82 22.72
N ASP A 227 -9.36 -0.90 23.56
CA ASP A 227 -9.98 -0.57 24.86
C ASP A 227 -11.40 0.01 24.71
N ILE A 228 -11.62 0.91 23.74
CA ILE A 228 -12.93 1.53 23.49
C ILE A 228 -13.96 0.49 23.03
N LEU A 229 -13.52 -0.52 22.27
CA LEU A 229 -14.39 -1.60 21.81
C LEU A 229 -14.64 -2.67 22.89
N GLY A 230 -13.92 -2.62 24.02
CA GLY A 230 -14.07 -3.57 25.13
C GLY A 230 -13.60 -4.98 24.78
N LEU A 231 -12.56 -5.06 23.96
CA LEU A 231 -11.95 -6.32 23.49
C LEU A 231 -10.87 -6.83 24.46
#